data_AF-A0A8H6RBE1-F1
#
_entry.id   AF-A0A8H6RBE1-F1
#
_cell.length_a   1.000
_cell.length_b   1.000
_cell.length_c   1.000
_cell.angle_alpha   90.00
_cell.angle_beta   90.00
_cell.angle_gamma   90.00
#
_symmetry.space_group_name_H-M   'P 1'
#
loop_
_entity.id
_entity.type
_entity.pdbx_description
1 polymer ?
#
loop_
_entity_poly.entity_id
_entity_poly.type
_entity_poly.pdbx_seq_one_letter_code
_entity_poly.pdbx_strand_id
1 'polypeptide(L)'
;MDGILQYANTYHAYVFGTSFWYFLRGIMRVIDPATVCGWFRPPVDTPMEPNGTLTLPHPPTHTYLHPDLELYTTRTDAFCLLSLSAILLVISDAIPLPKGLTGSQLADTGNKKPYARAIVLITILHHIATGIGSYSHWVRPSHHTIAMDIGVYGNVFFTALGVVALVYGLEKEENDGIELRSGKKLS
;
A
#
# COMPACT_ATOMS: atom_id res chain seq x y z
N MET A 1 -19.82 9.14 24.98
CA MET A 1 -19.35 7.87 24.35
C MET A 1 -18.16 8.23 23.47
N ASP A 2 -17.12 8.83 24.07
CA ASP A 2 -16.23 9.73 23.31
C ASP A 2 -14.82 9.17 23.15
N GLY A 3 -14.51 8.07 23.84
CA GLY A 3 -13.19 7.45 23.82
C GLY A 3 -12.87 6.68 22.53
N ILE A 4 -13.82 5.93 21.95
CA ILE A 4 -13.56 5.10 20.76
C ILE A 4 -13.59 5.91 19.46
N LEU A 5 -14.49 6.89 19.36
CA LEU A 5 -14.62 7.74 18.17
C LEU A 5 -13.43 8.70 18.01
N GLN A 6 -12.77 9.08 19.10
CA GLN A 6 -11.53 9.87 19.06
C GLN A 6 -10.36 9.12 18.41
N TYR A 7 -10.32 7.78 18.53
CA TYR A 7 -9.37 6.92 17.82
C TYR A 7 -9.83 6.55 16.40
N ALA A 8 -11.12 6.72 16.08
CA ALA A 8 -11.68 6.58 14.73
C ALA A 8 -11.39 7.81 13.85
N ASN A 9 -10.17 8.32 13.93
CA ASN A 9 -9.69 9.38 13.06
C ASN A 9 -9.47 8.81 11.65
N THR A 10 -10.14 9.39 10.67
CA THR A 10 -10.10 8.98 9.26
C THR A 10 -8.68 8.98 8.69
N TYR A 11 -7.81 9.89 9.14
CA TYR A 11 -6.39 9.86 8.79
C TYR A 11 -5.70 8.58 9.29
N HIS A 12 -5.86 8.23 10.57
CA HIS A 12 -5.23 7.03 11.12
C HIS A 12 -5.80 5.78 10.46
N ALA A 13 -7.12 5.69 10.27
CA ALA A 13 -7.75 4.56 9.60
C ALA A 13 -7.19 4.35 8.18
N TYR A 14 -7.06 5.44 7.41
CA TYR A 14 -6.45 5.39 6.07
C TYR A 14 -4.98 4.96 6.10
N VAL A 15 -4.18 5.56 6.99
CA VAL A 15 -2.74 5.23 7.09
C VAL A 15 -2.51 3.79 7.55
N PHE A 16 -3.27 3.31 8.53
CA PHE A 16 -3.23 1.91 8.96
C PHE A 16 -3.64 0.96 7.84
N GLY A 17 -4.73 1.26 7.12
CA GLY A 17 -5.16 0.46 5.98
C GLY A 17 -4.10 0.41 4.87
N THR A 18 -3.51 1.55 4.55
CA THR A 18 -2.44 1.67 3.55
C THR A 18 -1.18 0.91 3.97
N SER A 19 -0.76 1.05 5.24
CA SER A 19 0.35 0.29 5.80
C SER A 19 0.08 -1.21 5.75
N PHE A 20 -1.12 -1.65 6.17
CA PHE A 20 -1.50 -3.06 6.09
C PHE A 20 -1.47 -3.59 4.66
N TRP A 21 -1.94 -2.82 3.69
CA TRP A 21 -1.88 -3.17 2.27
C TRP A 21 -0.44 -3.35 1.77
N TYR A 22 0.45 -2.42 2.10
CA TYR A 22 1.87 -2.53 1.75
C TYR A 22 2.54 -3.70 2.45
N PHE A 23 2.22 -3.94 3.73
CA PHE A 23 2.72 -5.08 4.47
C PHE A 23 2.30 -6.41 3.82
N LEU A 24 1.00 -6.58 3.54
CA LEU A 24 0.47 -7.81 2.94
C LEU A 24 1.11 -8.08 1.57
N ARG A 25 1.23 -7.04 0.73
CA ARG A 25 1.88 -7.14 -0.58
C ARG A 25 3.37 -7.44 -0.45
N GLY A 26 4.05 -6.80 0.49
CA GLY A 26 5.48 -6.98 0.74
C GLY A 26 5.78 -8.38 1.24
N ILE A 27 5.07 -8.87 2.26
CA ILE A 27 5.36 -10.16 2.88
C ILE A 27 5.12 -11.34 1.93
N MET A 28 4.09 -11.28 1.08
CA MET A 28 3.86 -12.30 0.04
C MET A 28 5.04 -12.39 -0.94
N ARG A 29 5.64 -11.25 -1.31
CA ARG A 29 6.84 -11.21 -2.18
C ARG A 29 8.11 -11.70 -1.48
N VAL A 30 8.16 -11.70 -0.14
CA VAL A 30 9.27 -12.28 0.63
C VAL A 30 9.11 -13.80 0.74
N ILE A 31 7.91 -14.26 1.10
CA ILE A 31 7.62 -15.68 1.37
C ILE A 31 7.65 -16.49 0.08
N ASP A 32 6.96 -16.01 -0.96
CA ASP A 32 6.84 -16.72 -2.23
C ASP A 32 6.95 -15.75 -3.43
N PRO A 33 8.15 -15.22 -3.70
CA PRO A 33 8.37 -14.34 -4.85
C PRO A 33 8.07 -15.00 -6.18
N ALA A 34 8.24 -16.33 -6.29
CA ALA A 34 8.02 -17.08 -7.52
C ALA A 34 6.54 -17.04 -7.93
N THR A 35 5.64 -17.38 -7.00
CA THR A 35 4.18 -17.29 -7.26
C THR A 35 3.77 -15.86 -7.63
N VAL A 36 4.35 -14.85 -6.98
CA VAL A 36 4.07 -13.44 -7.31
C VAL A 36 4.53 -13.08 -8.72
N CYS A 37 5.75 -13.48 -9.13
CA CYS A 37 6.21 -13.32 -10.51
C CYS A 37 5.26 -14.03 -11.49
N GLY A 38 4.77 -15.21 -11.13
CA GLY A 38 3.81 -15.97 -11.92
C GLY A 38 2.50 -15.23 -12.17
N TRP A 39 2.02 -14.42 -11.24
CA TRP A 39 0.81 -13.60 -11.43
C TRP A 39 0.97 -12.49 -12.47
N PHE A 40 2.20 -12.00 -12.68
CA PHE A 40 2.49 -10.94 -13.64
C PHE A 40 2.93 -11.46 -15.01
N ARG A 41 3.26 -12.76 -15.13
CA ARG A 41 3.80 -13.31 -16.36
C ARG A 41 2.73 -13.51 -17.44
N PRO A 42 2.97 -13.10 -18.69
CA PRO A 42 2.19 -13.52 -19.85
C PRO A 42 2.18 -15.04 -20.08
N PRO A 43 1.05 -15.65 -20.51
CA PRO A 43 1.04 -17.07 -20.92
C PRO A 43 1.94 -17.42 -22.11
N VAL A 44 2.48 -16.42 -22.83
CA VAL A 44 3.46 -16.66 -23.90
C VAL A 44 4.87 -16.94 -23.36
N ASP A 45 5.13 -16.62 -22.08
CA ASP A 45 6.41 -16.83 -21.39
C ASP A 45 6.40 -18.07 -20.49
N THR A 46 5.35 -18.89 -20.55
CA THR A 46 5.44 -20.30 -20.13
C THR A 46 6.27 -21.06 -21.16
N PRO A 47 7.27 -21.88 -20.77
CA PRO A 47 8.19 -22.49 -21.71
C PRO A 47 7.43 -23.26 -22.80
N MET A 48 7.48 -22.76 -24.03
CA MET A 48 7.01 -23.46 -25.22
C MET A 48 8.21 -24.20 -25.80
N GLU A 49 8.15 -25.52 -25.90
CA GLU A 49 9.17 -26.28 -26.62
C GLU A 49 9.22 -25.84 -28.09
N PRO A 50 10.37 -25.96 -28.80
CA PRO A 50 10.54 -25.56 -30.20
C PRO A 50 9.54 -26.21 -31.19
N ASN A 51 8.75 -27.20 -30.73
CA ASN A 51 7.74 -27.93 -31.50
C ASN A 51 6.30 -27.40 -31.30
N GLY A 52 6.10 -26.33 -30.53
CA GLY A 52 4.79 -25.70 -30.34
C GLY A 52 3.80 -26.49 -29.46
N THR A 53 4.25 -27.51 -28.72
CA THR A 53 3.40 -28.23 -27.75
C THR A 53 3.54 -27.67 -26.34
N LEU A 54 2.40 -27.48 -25.67
CA LEU A 54 2.30 -27.09 -24.26
C LEU A 54 2.79 -28.28 -23.42
N THR A 55 3.96 -28.14 -22.77
CA THR A 55 4.42 -29.14 -21.80
C THR A 55 3.56 -29.03 -20.54
N LEU A 56 2.58 -29.93 -20.39
CA LEU A 56 2.13 -30.30 -19.05
C LEU A 56 3.32 -31.01 -18.37
N PRO A 57 3.84 -30.53 -17.23
CA PRO A 57 4.94 -31.22 -16.59
C PRO A 57 4.47 -32.60 -16.11
N HIS A 58 5.34 -33.57 -16.35
CA HIS A 58 5.56 -34.76 -15.53
C HIS A 58 5.60 -34.37 -14.01
N PRO A 59 5.41 -35.31 -13.05
CA PRO A 59 4.86 -35.08 -11.71
C PRO A 59 5.70 -34.11 -10.83
N PRO A 60 5.14 -33.60 -9.72
CA PRO A 60 5.34 -32.24 -9.24
C PRO A 60 6.72 -32.04 -8.59
N THR A 61 7.65 -31.48 -9.34
CA THR A 61 8.75 -30.69 -8.77
C THR A 61 8.48 -29.23 -9.12
N HIS A 62 7.96 -28.48 -8.14
CA HIS A 62 7.62 -27.05 -8.19
C HIS A 62 8.84 -26.16 -8.41
N THR A 63 9.53 -26.29 -9.54
CA THR A 63 10.61 -25.37 -9.93
C THR A 63 10.10 -24.50 -11.06
N TYR A 64 9.30 -23.50 -10.72
CA TYR A 64 8.95 -22.44 -11.64
C TYR A 64 10.25 -21.75 -12.09
N LEU A 65 10.61 -21.85 -13.37
CA LEU A 65 11.83 -21.27 -13.93
C LEU A 65 11.63 -19.75 -14.09
N HIS A 66 11.73 -19.00 -12.99
CA HIS A 66 11.71 -17.55 -13.01
C HIS A 66 13.12 -17.01 -13.28
N PRO A 67 13.31 -16.08 -14.25
CA PRO A 67 14.55 -15.36 -14.45
C PRO A 67 15.01 -14.70 -13.16
N ASP A 68 16.31 -14.79 -12.89
CA ASP A 68 16.92 -14.21 -11.69
C ASP A 68 16.59 -12.71 -11.53
N LEU A 69 16.38 -12.00 -12.63
CA LEU A 69 16.00 -10.58 -12.64
C LEU A 69 14.58 -10.34 -12.09
N GLU A 70 13.60 -11.17 -12.45
CA GLU A 70 12.22 -11.05 -11.96
C GLU A 70 12.16 -11.34 -10.46
N LEU A 71 12.90 -12.36 -10.01
CA LEU A 71 13.01 -12.70 -8.59
C LEU A 71 13.73 -11.61 -7.80
N TYR A 72 14.83 -11.06 -8.34
CA TYR A 72 15.56 -9.96 -7.73
C TYR A 72 14.68 -8.72 -7.57
N THR A 73 14.04 -8.28 -8.65
CA THR A 73 13.19 -7.08 -8.63
C THR A 73 11.99 -7.26 -7.71
N THR A 74 11.35 -8.44 -7.71
CA THR A 74 10.23 -8.76 -6.81
C THR A 74 10.63 -8.74 -5.34
N ARG A 75 11.81 -9.27 -5.00
CA ARG A 75 12.34 -9.23 -3.63
C ARG A 75 12.72 -7.81 -3.20
N THR A 76 13.35 -7.03 -4.08
CA THR A 76 13.66 -5.62 -3.79
C THR A 76 12.39 -4.80 -3.58
N ASP A 77 11.38 -4.99 -4.44
CA ASP A 77 10.05 -4.38 -4.30
C ASP A 77 9.40 -4.79 -2.97
N ALA A 78 9.56 -6.04 -2.54
CA ALA A 78 9.07 -6.53 -1.25
C ALA A 78 9.59 -5.70 -0.08
N PHE A 79 10.91 -5.52 0.01
CA PHE A 79 11.53 -4.74 1.08
C PHE A 79 11.17 -3.26 0.98
N CYS A 80 11.04 -2.71 -0.23
CA CYS A 80 10.55 -1.35 -0.42
C CYS A 80 9.15 -1.16 0.21
N LEU A 81 8.21 -2.07 -0.07
CA LEU A 81 6.85 -2.03 0.48
C LEU A 81 6.83 -2.21 2.00
N LEU A 82 7.65 -3.13 2.54
CA LEU A 82 7.76 -3.33 3.99
C LEU A 82 8.33 -2.09 4.70
N SER A 83 9.34 -1.44 4.12
CA SER A 83 9.89 -0.19 4.63
C SER A 83 8.86 0.94 4.58
N LEU A 84 8.11 1.10 3.48
CA LEU A 84 7.03 2.08 3.38
C LEU A 84 5.94 1.83 4.43
N SER A 85 5.56 0.57 4.65
CA SER A 85 4.62 0.20 5.72
C SER A 85 5.13 0.63 7.10
N ALA A 86 6.39 0.33 7.43
CA ALA A 86 6.98 0.72 8.71
C ALA A 86 7.05 2.24 8.88
N ILE A 87 7.44 2.97 7.83
CA ILE A 87 7.48 4.44 7.83
C ILE A 87 6.10 5.01 8.11
N LEU A 88 5.05 4.48 7.46
CA LEU A 88 3.67 4.93 7.65
C LEU A 88 3.21 4.78 9.11
N LEU A 89 3.54 3.66 9.76
CA LEU A 89 3.19 3.43 11.17
C LEU A 89 3.94 4.37 12.12
N VAL A 90 5.22 4.65 11.83
CA VAL A 90 6.03 5.56 12.63
C VAL A 90 5.52 6.99 12.51
N ILE A 91 5.30 7.49 11.28
CA ILE A 91 4.91 8.88 11.06
C ILE A 91 3.45 9.20 11.43
N SER A 92 2.60 8.17 11.57
CA SER A 92 1.24 8.34 12.05
C SER A 92 1.11 8.32 13.58
N ASP A 93 2.22 8.18 14.31
CA ASP A 93 2.26 7.90 15.75
C ASP A 93 1.44 6.65 16.13
N ALA A 94 1.34 5.68 15.21
CA ALA A 94 0.59 4.44 15.44
C ALA A 94 1.31 3.50 16.40
N ILE A 95 2.64 3.60 16.49
CA ILE A 95 3.49 2.79 17.36
C ILE A 95 4.22 3.71 18.34
N PRO A 96 4.10 3.50 19.66
CA PRO A 96 4.88 4.25 20.63
C PRO A 96 6.36 3.89 20.49
N LEU A 97 7.16 4.82 19.95
CA LEU A 97 8.59 4.60 19.78
C LEU A 97 9.36 4.87 21.10
N PRO A 98 10.44 4.12 21.37
CA PRO A 98 11.35 4.41 22.47
C PRO A 98 11.95 5.82 22.34
N LYS A 99 12.16 6.51 23.46
CA LYS A 99 12.69 7.89 23.51
C LYS A 99 14.03 8.09 22.78
N GLY A 100 14.82 7.03 22.61
CA GLY A 100 16.09 7.08 21.87
C GLY A 100 15.95 7.06 20.34
N LEU A 101 14.75 6.72 19.81
CA LEU A 101 14.44 6.70 18.38
C LEU A 101 13.54 7.87 17.97
N THR A 102 12.91 8.57 18.93
CA THR A 102 12.12 9.80 18.72
C THR A 102 13.03 11.03 18.66
N GLY A 103 13.96 11.05 17.70
CA GLY A 103 15.02 12.07 17.61
C GLY A 103 14.69 13.32 16.79
N SER A 104 13.44 13.54 16.36
CA SER A 104 13.10 14.64 15.44
C SER A 104 12.18 15.68 16.09
N GLN A 105 12.49 16.97 15.88
CA GLN A 105 11.76 18.16 16.37
C GLN A 105 10.30 18.28 15.88
N LEU A 106 9.74 17.24 15.25
CA LEU A 106 8.32 17.16 14.85
C LEU A 106 7.35 17.20 16.04
N ALA A 107 7.81 16.96 17.27
CA ALA A 107 6.98 16.98 18.46
C ALA A 107 6.71 18.40 19.02
N ASP A 108 7.41 19.44 18.56
CA ASP A 108 7.45 20.75 19.22
C ASP A 108 6.87 21.92 18.41
N THR A 109 5.98 21.65 17.45
CA THR A 109 5.19 22.72 16.81
C THR A 109 3.71 22.39 16.94
N GLY A 110 2.89 23.39 17.28
CA GLY A 110 1.46 23.23 17.57
C GLY A 110 0.58 22.65 16.44
N ASN A 111 1.16 22.14 15.35
CA ASN A 111 0.52 21.30 14.35
C ASN A 111 0.79 19.84 14.69
N LYS A 112 -0.23 19.13 15.18
CA LYS A 112 -0.09 17.74 15.64
C LYS A 112 0.44 16.78 14.56
N LYS A 113 0.34 17.11 13.25
CA LYS A 113 0.80 16.26 12.12
C LYS A 113 1.14 17.05 10.82
N PRO A 114 2.31 17.70 10.72
CA PRO A 114 2.63 18.60 9.59
C PRO A 114 2.67 17.92 8.21
N TYR A 115 2.93 16.61 8.15
CA TYR A 115 3.08 15.86 6.89
C TYR A 115 1.86 15.01 6.51
N ALA A 116 0.78 15.04 7.30
CA ALA A 116 -0.38 14.16 7.09
C ALA A 116 -0.95 14.26 5.68
N ARG A 117 -1.18 15.49 5.17
CA ARG A 117 -1.69 15.72 3.80
C ARG A 117 -0.74 15.19 2.74
N ALA A 118 0.56 15.44 2.90
CA ALA A 118 1.58 15.00 1.95
C ALA A 118 1.64 13.47 1.87
N ILE A 119 1.61 12.79 3.02
CA ILE A 119 1.61 11.33 3.09
C ILE A 119 0.37 10.75 2.40
N VAL A 120 -0.80 11.30 2.67
CA VAL A 120 -2.05 10.86 2.01
C VAL A 120 -1.97 11.07 0.50
N LEU A 121 -1.51 12.22 0.04
CA LEU A 121 -1.36 12.49 -1.39
C LEU A 121 -0.35 11.54 -2.07
N ILE A 122 0.82 11.35 -1.48
CA ILE A 122 1.87 10.47 -2.02
C ILE A 122 1.36 9.03 -2.11
N THR A 123 0.65 8.55 -1.09
CA THR A 123 0.10 7.19 -1.08
C THR A 123 -1.04 7.04 -2.09
N ILE A 124 -1.91 8.03 -2.28
CA ILE A 124 -2.89 8.05 -3.39
C ILE A 124 -2.20 7.88 -4.74
N LEU A 125 -1.13 8.64 -5.00
CA LEU A 125 -0.37 8.55 -6.25
C LEU A 125 0.23 7.16 -6.43
N HIS A 126 0.76 6.55 -5.36
CA HIS A 126 1.27 5.19 -5.42
C HIS A 126 0.16 4.15 -5.70
N HIS A 127 -1.02 4.29 -5.10
CA HIS A 127 -2.17 3.44 -5.40
C HIS A 127 -2.61 3.57 -6.86
N ILE A 128 -2.66 4.80 -7.39
CA ILE A 128 -2.96 5.02 -8.81
C ILE A 128 -1.91 4.34 -9.70
N ALA A 129 -0.62 4.58 -9.44
CA ALA A 129 0.46 4.01 -10.25
C ALA A 129 0.44 2.47 -10.24
N THR A 130 0.28 1.86 -9.08
CA THR A 130 0.20 0.39 -8.96
C THR A 130 -1.13 -0.17 -9.49
N GLY A 131 -2.21 0.61 -9.42
CA GLY A 131 -3.51 0.30 -10.03
C GLY A 131 -3.44 0.25 -11.55
N ILE A 132 -2.78 1.22 -12.19
CA ILE A 132 -2.49 1.23 -13.63
C ILE A 132 -1.69 -0.03 -14.02
N GLY A 133 -0.67 -0.37 -13.22
CA GLY A 133 0.09 -1.60 -13.41
C GLY A 133 -0.79 -2.85 -13.41
N SER A 134 -1.60 -3.05 -12.36
CA SER A 134 -2.54 -4.19 -12.30
C SER A 134 -3.59 -4.16 -13.41
N TYR A 135 -4.11 -3.00 -13.77
CA TYR A 135 -5.14 -2.86 -14.81
C TYR A 135 -4.63 -3.27 -16.19
N SER A 136 -3.35 -2.96 -16.48
CA SER A 136 -2.72 -3.34 -17.76
C SER A 136 -2.65 -4.86 -17.98
N HIS A 137 -2.57 -5.65 -16.90
CA HIS A 137 -2.66 -7.10 -16.92
C HIS A 137 -4.11 -7.57 -16.84
N TRP A 138 -4.93 -6.95 -15.98
CA TRP A 138 -6.33 -7.29 -15.77
C TRP A 138 -7.18 -7.23 -17.05
N VAL A 139 -6.96 -6.21 -17.90
CA VAL A 139 -7.71 -6.04 -19.15
C VAL A 139 -7.40 -7.13 -20.19
N ARG A 140 -6.32 -7.89 -20.02
CA ARG A 140 -5.91 -8.96 -20.94
C ARG A 140 -6.47 -10.28 -20.43
N PRO A 141 -7.40 -10.95 -21.15
CA PRO A 141 -7.98 -12.21 -20.69
C PRO A 141 -6.95 -13.30 -20.40
N SER A 142 -5.81 -13.28 -21.10
CA SER A 142 -4.70 -14.20 -20.89
C SER A 142 -3.91 -13.94 -19.60
N HIS A 143 -3.96 -12.74 -19.02
CA HIS A 143 -3.20 -12.36 -17.82
C HIS A 143 -4.10 -12.07 -16.61
N HIS A 144 -5.42 -12.26 -16.77
CA HIS A 144 -6.39 -12.01 -15.73
C HIS A 144 -6.30 -13.12 -14.67
N THR A 145 -5.82 -12.77 -13.49
CA THR A 145 -5.81 -13.62 -12.31
C THR A 145 -6.58 -12.95 -11.17
N ILE A 146 -6.97 -13.73 -10.15
CA ILE A 146 -7.58 -13.20 -8.92
C ILE A 146 -6.66 -12.14 -8.26
N ALA A 147 -5.34 -12.32 -8.37
CA ALA A 147 -4.38 -11.34 -7.88
C ALA A 147 -4.49 -10.00 -8.62
N MET A 148 -4.79 -10.01 -9.93
CA MET A 148 -5.04 -8.78 -10.70
C MET A 148 -6.37 -8.12 -10.33
N ASP A 149 -7.43 -8.90 -10.05
CA ASP A 149 -8.69 -8.35 -9.51
C ASP A 149 -8.43 -7.59 -8.20
N ILE A 150 -7.75 -8.24 -7.26
CA ILE A 150 -7.38 -7.66 -5.97
C ILE A 150 -6.50 -6.41 -6.19
N GLY A 151 -5.56 -6.47 -7.13
CA GLY A 151 -4.71 -5.34 -7.50
C GLY A 151 -5.50 -4.13 -8.00
N VAL A 152 -6.45 -4.33 -8.92
CA VAL A 152 -7.26 -3.24 -9.48
C VAL A 152 -8.22 -2.69 -8.43
N TYR A 153 -9.09 -3.53 -7.88
CA TYR A 153 -10.13 -3.09 -6.96
C TYR A 153 -9.55 -2.58 -5.63
N GLY A 154 -8.49 -3.22 -5.13
CA GLY A 154 -7.79 -2.76 -3.93
C GLY A 154 -7.18 -1.37 -4.12
N ASN A 155 -6.49 -1.12 -5.23
CA ASN A 155 -5.94 0.21 -5.47
C ASN A 155 -7.01 1.28 -5.72
N VAL A 156 -8.11 0.96 -6.41
CA VAL A 156 -9.25 1.87 -6.54
C VAL A 156 -9.84 2.21 -5.17
N PHE A 157 -10.02 1.20 -4.32
CA PHE A 157 -10.54 1.38 -2.96
C PHE A 157 -9.65 2.30 -2.12
N PHE A 158 -8.33 2.06 -2.11
CA PHE A 158 -7.39 2.91 -1.36
C PHE A 158 -7.27 4.32 -1.95
N THR A 159 -7.31 4.49 -3.27
CA THR A 159 -7.39 5.82 -3.88
C THR A 159 -8.63 6.58 -3.42
N ALA A 160 -9.80 5.93 -3.42
CA ALA A 160 -11.05 6.54 -2.97
C ALA A 160 -11.01 6.91 -1.48
N LEU A 161 -10.54 6.00 -0.62
CA LEU A 161 -10.37 6.28 0.81
C LEU A 161 -9.36 7.40 1.07
N GLY A 162 -8.29 7.47 0.28
CA GLY A 162 -7.30 8.55 0.40
C GLY A 162 -7.91 9.90 0.07
N VAL A 163 -8.71 10.00 -0.99
CA VAL A 163 -9.44 11.23 -1.34
C VAL A 163 -10.40 11.61 -0.21
N VAL A 164 -11.15 10.65 0.35
CA VAL A 164 -12.04 10.89 1.49
C VAL A 164 -11.27 11.37 2.72
N ALA A 165 -10.13 10.76 3.04
CA ALA A 165 -9.28 11.17 4.15
C ALA A 165 -8.70 12.58 3.94
N LEU A 166 -8.32 12.93 2.71
CA LEU A 166 -7.77 14.24 2.35
C LEU A 166 -8.82 15.35 2.48
N VAL A 167 -10.01 15.14 1.92
CA VAL A 167 -11.08 16.14 1.88
C VAL A 167 -11.81 16.23 3.22
N TYR A 168 -12.27 15.11 3.77
CA TYR A 168 -13.14 15.15 4.95
C TYR A 168 -12.39 14.94 6.28
N GLY A 169 -11.29 14.18 6.25
CA GLY A 169 -10.53 13.90 7.46
C GLY A 169 -9.66 15.07 7.88
N LEU A 170 -8.83 15.55 6.96
CA LEU A 170 -7.80 16.54 7.28
C LEU A 170 -8.32 17.99 7.26
N GLU A 171 -9.33 18.32 6.44
CA GLU A 171 -9.95 19.67 6.49
C GLU A 171 -10.73 19.90 7.78
N LYS A 172 -11.41 18.87 8.30
CA LYS A 172 -12.16 18.98 9.55
C LYS A 172 -11.24 19.20 10.75
N GLU A 173 -10.13 18.47 10.85
CA GLU A 173 -9.14 18.67 11.92
C GLU A 173 -8.51 20.07 11.89
N GLU A 174 -8.29 20.61 10.70
CA GLU A 174 -7.75 21.97 10.52
C GLU A 174 -8.76 23.03 11.00
N ASN A 175 -10.02 22.93 10.58
CA ASN A 175 -11.08 23.87 10.96
C ASN A 175 -11.36 23.83 12.47
N ASP A 176 -11.46 22.64 13.07
CA ASP A 176 -11.66 22.48 14.52
C ASP A 176 -10.44 23.03 15.30
N GLY A 177 -9.22 22.86 14.76
CA GLY A 177 -7.99 23.42 15.34
C GLY A 177 -7.92 24.95 15.26
N ILE A 178 -8.42 25.54 14.17
CA ILE A 178 -8.54 27.00 14.00
C ILE A 178 -9.58 27.58 14.96
N GLU A 179 -10.74 26.92 15.12
CA GLU A 179 -11.82 27.37 16.03
C GLU A 179 -11.34 27.37 17.48
N LEU A 180 -10.65 26.31 17.91
CA LEU A 180 -10.05 26.21 19.25
C LEU A 180 -8.98 27.29 19.50
N ARG A 181 -8.17 27.63 18.50
CA ARG A 181 -7.18 28.73 18.59
C ARG A 181 -7.83 30.12 18.58
N SER A 182 -8.95 30.28 17.89
CA SER A 182 -9.67 31.55 17.79
C SER A 182 -10.49 31.87 19.05
N GLY A 183 -10.73 30.89 19.95
CA GLY A 183 -11.52 31.08 21.16
C GLY A 183 -12.99 31.46 20.92
N LYS A 184 -13.45 31.43 19.67
CA LYS A 184 -14.84 31.74 19.30
C LYS A 184 -15.63 30.44 19.31
N LYS A 185 -16.43 30.23 20.36
CA LYS A 185 -17.59 29.33 20.27
C LYS A 185 -18.65 30.03 19.42
N LEU A 186 -19.06 29.40 18.32
CA LEU A 186 -20.28 29.81 17.63
C LEU A 186 -21.48 29.40 18.50
N SER A 187 -22.29 30.39 18.86
CA SER A 187 -23.58 30.23 19.56
C SER A 187 -24.63 29.60 18.65
#